data_AF-A0AAJ1BQ84-F1
#
_entry.id   AF-A0AAJ1BQ84-F1
#
_cell.length_a   1.000
_cell.length_b   1.000
_cell.length_c   1.000
_cell.angle_alpha   90.00
_cell.angle_beta   90.00
_cell.angle_gamma   90.00
#
_symmetry.space_group_name_H-M   'P 1'
#
loop_
_entity.id
_entity.type
_entity.pdbx_description
1 polymer ?
#
loop_
_entity_poly.entity_id
_entity_poly.type
_entity_poly.pdbx_seq_one_letter_code
_entity_poly.pdbx_strand_id
1 'polypeptide(L)'
;MPEDSDKPEDDLRTRLHAMETRLRRMREQRNGHNENSRRAADSRNSVQDQARELRERIKGRLEEQKELRNRAKVHQGKRDEIQSQMRELISQRRGKRGEDGLKPVVIQLSETLGEIDRIENRIMTDGSLTLAKENAMLKRLKTLIAKREELLPIAEEFQIIEIDLGDMEGSIQLLKAEADAQHKSMLEANKEADEIWEE
;
A
#
# COMPACT_ATOMS: atom_id res chain seq x y z
N MET A 1 -35.66 62.13 -90.92
CA MET A 1 -35.77 60.66 -90.91
C MET A 1 -35.21 60.17 -92.22
N PRO A 2 -34.16 59.34 -92.26
CA PRO A 2 -33.84 58.19 -91.40
C PRO A 2 -32.73 58.53 -90.37
N GLU A 3 -32.67 58.13 -89.10
CA GLU A 3 -32.99 56.90 -88.34
C GLU A 3 -32.38 55.61 -88.92
N ASP A 4 -31.46 55.00 -88.15
CA ASP A 4 -30.83 53.67 -88.31
C ASP A 4 -29.34 53.60 -88.70
N SER A 5 -28.48 54.48 -88.18
CA SER A 5 -27.00 54.28 -88.22
C SER A 5 -26.29 54.12 -86.88
N ASP A 6 -26.92 54.44 -85.74
CA ASP A 6 -26.27 54.35 -84.41
C ASP A 6 -26.60 53.08 -83.60
N LYS A 7 -27.52 52.23 -84.08
CA LYS A 7 -28.03 51.07 -83.32
C LYS A 7 -27.06 49.88 -83.12
N PRO A 8 -26.19 49.48 -84.07
CA PRO A 8 -25.36 48.29 -83.88
C PRO A 8 -24.14 48.51 -82.98
N GLU A 9 -23.60 49.73 -82.89
CA GLU A 9 -22.47 50.04 -82.01
C GLU A 9 -22.88 50.11 -80.53
N ASP A 10 -24.04 50.67 -80.23
CA ASP A 10 -24.56 50.72 -78.86
C ASP A 10 -24.98 49.33 -78.33
N ASP A 11 -25.49 48.45 -79.18
CA ASP A 11 -25.76 47.05 -78.83
C ASP A 11 -24.46 46.27 -78.55
N LEU A 12 -23.40 46.51 -79.33
CA LEU A 12 -22.08 45.91 -79.10
C LEU A 12 -21.45 46.41 -77.79
N ARG A 13 -21.52 47.70 -77.49
CA ARG A 13 -21.06 48.30 -76.22
C ARG A 13 -21.84 47.75 -75.03
N THR A 14 -23.16 47.65 -75.14
CA THR A 14 -24.03 47.09 -74.10
C THR A 14 -23.70 45.62 -73.84
N ARG A 15 -23.47 44.84 -74.90
CA ARG A 15 -23.06 43.43 -74.79
C ARG A 15 -21.66 43.27 -74.19
N LEU A 16 -20.70 44.13 -74.55
CA LEU A 16 -19.37 44.17 -73.95
C LEU A 16 -19.45 44.48 -72.46
N HIS A 17 -20.18 45.52 -72.06
CA HIS A 17 -20.39 45.85 -70.65
C HIS A 17 -21.09 44.72 -69.87
N ALA A 18 -22.06 44.05 -70.48
CA ALA A 18 -22.69 42.87 -69.87
C ALA A 18 -21.69 41.71 -69.69
N MET A 19 -20.80 41.49 -70.67
CA MET A 19 -19.74 40.49 -70.57
C MET A 19 -18.67 40.86 -69.54
N GLU A 20 -18.24 42.13 -69.48
CA GLU A 20 -17.30 42.65 -68.49
C GLU A 20 -17.87 42.53 -67.08
N THR A 21 -19.15 42.87 -66.90
CA THR A 21 -19.86 42.71 -65.62
C THR A 21 -19.95 41.24 -65.22
N ARG A 22 -20.23 40.34 -66.17
CA ARG A 22 -20.24 38.90 -65.93
C ARG A 22 -18.84 38.38 -65.56
N LEU A 23 -17.79 38.82 -66.25
CA LEU A 23 -16.41 38.43 -65.96
C LEU A 23 -15.98 38.94 -64.58
N ARG A 24 -16.34 40.17 -64.22
CA ARG A 24 -16.11 40.74 -62.89
C ARG A 24 -16.82 39.91 -61.82
N ARG A 25 -18.11 39.59 -62.01
CA ARG A 25 -18.87 38.73 -61.09
C ARG A 25 -18.24 37.35 -60.94
N MET A 26 -17.78 36.73 -62.02
CA MET A 26 -17.10 35.42 -61.98
C MET A 26 -15.77 35.49 -61.23
N ARG A 27 -14.99 36.58 -61.39
CA ARG A 27 -13.76 36.81 -60.63
C ARG A 27 -14.05 37.02 -59.14
N GLU A 28 -15.07 37.79 -58.81
CA GLU A 28 -15.52 38.02 -57.43
C GLU A 28 -15.99 36.70 -56.79
N GLN A 29 -16.78 35.89 -57.48
CA GLN A 29 -17.20 34.56 -57.02
C GLN A 29 -16.01 33.63 -56.77
N ARG A 30 -15.07 33.55 -57.72
CA ARG A 30 -13.85 32.75 -57.56
C ARG A 30 -13.03 33.22 -56.36
N ASN A 31 -12.86 34.53 -56.19
CA ASN A 31 -12.13 35.08 -55.05
C ASN A 31 -12.86 34.78 -53.73
N GLY A 32 -14.19 34.89 -53.69
CA GLY A 32 -15.00 34.52 -52.53
C GLY A 32 -14.92 33.04 -52.18
N HIS A 33 -14.93 32.14 -53.18
CA HIS A 33 -14.72 30.71 -52.95
C HIS A 33 -13.31 30.43 -52.40
N ASN A 34 -12.27 31.04 -52.97
CA ASN A 34 -10.90 30.89 -52.48
C ASN A 34 -10.73 31.39 -51.05
N GLU A 35 -11.33 32.53 -50.71
CA GLU A 35 -11.27 33.08 -49.36
C GLU A 35 -12.04 32.20 -48.37
N ASN A 36 -13.23 31.73 -48.74
CA ASN A 36 -13.99 30.79 -47.93
C ASN A 36 -13.24 29.47 -47.71
N SER A 37 -12.57 28.94 -48.73
CA SER A 37 -11.72 27.74 -48.61
C SER A 37 -10.55 27.96 -47.67
N ARG A 38 -9.89 29.14 -47.73
CA ARG A 38 -8.81 29.50 -46.79
C ARG A 38 -9.34 29.58 -45.36
N ARG A 39 -10.43 30.33 -45.12
CA ARG A 39 -11.05 30.45 -43.79
C ARG A 39 -11.45 29.08 -43.23
N ALA A 40 -12.00 28.19 -44.05
CA ALA A 40 -12.35 26.83 -43.64
C ALA A 40 -11.11 25.99 -43.29
N ALA A 41 -10.02 26.11 -44.05
CA ALA A 41 -8.76 25.44 -43.73
C ALA A 41 -8.13 25.96 -42.43
N ASP A 42 -8.11 27.27 -42.23
CA ASP A 42 -7.58 27.90 -41.01
C ASP A 42 -8.40 27.50 -39.78
N SER A 43 -9.73 27.48 -39.91
CA SER A 43 -10.62 26.98 -38.86
C SER A 43 -10.36 25.50 -38.54
N ARG A 44 -10.19 24.65 -39.57
CA ARG A 44 -9.86 23.23 -39.36
C ARG A 44 -8.53 23.06 -38.65
N ASN A 45 -7.51 23.79 -39.07
CA ASN A 45 -6.17 23.71 -38.49
C ASN A 45 -6.20 24.17 -37.03
N SER A 46 -6.88 25.28 -36.71
CA SER A 46 -7.04 25.75 -35.34
C SER A 46 -7.70 24.71 -34.42
N VAL A 47 -8.74 24.01 -34.90
CA VAL A 47 -9.40 22.95 -34.13
C VAL A 47 -8.48 21.74 -33.97
N GLN A 48 -7.71 21.39 -35.00
CA GLN A 48 -6.75 20.29 -34.92
C GLN A 48 -5.61 20.58 -33.94
N ASP A 49 -5.12 21.81 -33.90
CA ASP A 49 -4.09 22.24 -32.96
C ASP A 49 -4.60 22.22 -31.53
N GLN A 50 -5.80 22.74 -31.27
CA GLN A 50 -6.46 22.63 -29.95
C GLN A 50 -6.65 21.16 -29.52
N ALA A 51 -7.11 20.30 -30.44
CA ALA A 51 -7.27 18.88 -30.17
C ALA A 51 -5.92 18.17 -29.91
N ARG A 52 -4.83 18.64 -30.51
CA ARG A 52 -3.49 18.15 -30.24
C ARG A 52 -3.02 18.57 -28.85
N GLU A 53 -3.15 19.85 -28.51
CA GLU A 53 -2.81 20.37 -27.18
C GLU A 53 -3.57 19.64 -26.07
N LEU A 54 -4.87 19.42 -26.24
CA LEU A 54 -5.68 18.67 -25.26
C LEU A 54 -5.18 17.23 -25.10
N ARG A 55 -4.82 16.55 -26.20
CA ARG A 55 -4.26 15.20 -26.12
C ARG A 55 -2.91 15.17 -25.43
N GLU A 56 -2.04 16.15 -25.69
CA GLU A 56 -0.74 16.26 -25.02
C GLU A 56 -0.91 16.53 -23.52
N ARG A 57 -1.85 17.40 -23.12
CA ARG A 57 -2.19 17.63 -21.71
C ARG A 57 -2.74 16.38 -21.01
N ILE A 58 -3.68 15.68 -21.64
CA ILE A 58 -4.24 14.41 -21.12
C ILE A 58 -3.13 13.38 -20.97
N LYS A 59 -2.22 13.28 -21.94
CA LYS A 59 -1.09 12.35 -21.87
C LYS A 59 -0.15 12.69 -20.72
N GLY A 60 0.14 13.98 -20.50
CA GLY A 60 0.94 14.43 -19.34
C GLY A 60 0.30 14.04 -18.01
N ARG A 61 -0.99 14.35 -17.81
CA ARG A 61 -1.73 13.96 -16.59
C ARG A 61 -1.78 12.44 -16.39
N LEU A 62 -1.91 11.66 -17.46
CA LEU A 62 -1.85 10.19 -17.41
C LEU A 62 -0.48 9.68 -16.96
N GLU A 63 0.60 10.29 -17.43
CA GLU A 63 1.97 9.95 -17.02
C GLU A 63 2.19 10.29 -15.53
N GLU A 64 1.76 11.47 -15.09
CA GLU A 64 1.80 11.87 -13.67
C GLU A 64 1.01 10.91 -12.77
N GLN A 65 -0.21 10.55 -13.16
CA GLN A 65 -1.02 9.56 -12.43
C GLN A 65 -0.30 8.20 -12.37
N LYS A 66 0.31 7.77 -13.47
CA LYS A 66 1.04 6.50 -13.53
C LYS A 66 2.24 6.52 -12.58
N GLU A 67 2.96 7.62 -12.47
CA GLU A 67 4.06 7.76 -11.52
C GLU A 67 3.58 7.66 -10.07
N LEU A 68 2.49 8.33 -9.71
CA LEU A 68 1.91 8.23 -8.36
C LEU A 68 1.42 6.81 -8.05
N ARG A 69 0.76 6.14 -9.00
CA ARG A 69 0.34 4.73 -8.84
C ARG A 69 1.53 3.79 -8.72
N ASN A 70 2.65 4.07 -9.40
CA ASN A 70 3.88 3.31 -9.21
C ASN A 70 4.46 3.50 -7.81
N ARG A 71 4.43 4.72 -7.25
CA ARG A 71 4.82 4.97 -5.85
C ARG A 71 3.94 4.18 -4.88
N ALA A 72 2.63 4.18 -5.09
CA ALA A 72 1.70 3.37 -4.29
C ALA A 72 2.03 1.86 -4.36
N LYS A 73 2.34 1.32 -5.56
CA LYS A 73 2.78 -0.07 -5.73
C LYS A 73 4.08 -0.40 -4.97
N VAL A 74 5.02 0.53 -4.89
CA VAL A 74 6.25 0.33 -4.10
C VAL A 74 5.93 0.20 -2.62
N HIS A 75 5.05 1.06 -2.09
CA HIS A 75 4.59 0.95 -0.69
C HIS A 75 3.80 -0.33 -0.44
N GLN A 76 2.99 -0.77 -1.41
CA GLN A 76 2.30 -2.06 -1.36
C GLN A 76 3.29 -3.22 -1.27
N GLY A 77 4.32 -3.26 -2.13
CA GLY A 77 5.35 -4.30 -2.09
C GLY A 77 6.07 -4.38 -0.73
N LYS A 78 6.49 -3.23 -0.19
CA LYS A 78 7.11 -3.15 1.14
C LYS A 78 6.19 -3.66 2.24
N ARG A 79 4.91 -3.28 2.20
CA ARG A 79 3.90 -3.78 3.16
C ARG A 79 3.77 -5.30 3.07
N ASP A 80 3.68 -5.85 1.87
CA ASP A 80 3.48 -7.28 1.66
C ASP A 80 4.71 -8.10 2.12
N GLU A 81 5.92 -7.57 1.91
CA GLU A 81 7.17 -8.13 2.44
C GLU A 81 7.16 -8.16 3.98
N ILE A 82 6.84 -7.03 4.62
CA ILE A 82 6.74 -6.93 6.09
C ILE A 82 5.65 -7.88 6.63
N GLN A 83 4.51 -7.99 5.94
CA GLN A 83 3.46 -8.93 6.32
C GLN A 83 3.87 -10.40 6.13
N SER A 84 4.74 -10.71 5.16
CA SER A 84 5.33 -12.05 5.05
C SER A 84 6.22 -12.35 6.25
N GLN A 85 7.16 -11.45 6.55
CA GLN A 85 8.07 -11.58 7.71
C GLN A 85 7.29 -11.72 9.02
N MET A 86 6.22 -10.94 9.20
CA MET A 86 5.35 -11.05 10.38
C MET A 86 4.66 -12.41 10.46
N ARG A 87 4.16 -12.95 9.34
CA ARG A 87 3.55 -14.29 9.31
C ARG A 87 4.54 -15.39 9.66
N GLU A 88 5.79 -15.26 9.22
CA GLU A 88 6.88 -16.16 9.57
C GLU A 88 7.23 -16.11 11.07
N LEU A 89 7.33 -14.91 11.65
CA LEU A 89 7.55 -14.77 13.10
C LEU A 89 6.39 -15.33 13.92
N ILE A 90 5.15 -15.11 13.48
CA ILE A 90 3.96 -15.68 14.13
C ILE A 90 3.96 -17.21 14.04
N SER A 91 4.38 -17.80 12.92
CA SER A 91 4.44 -19.26 12.77
C SER A 91 5.52 -19.87 13.65
N GLN A 92 6.71 -19.25 13.71
CA GLN A 92 7.79 -19.64 14.62
C GLN A 92 7.35 -19.56 16.07
N ARG A 93 6.71 -18.46 16.47
CA ARG A 93 6.15 -18.29 17.81
C ARG A 93 5.12 -19.35 18.16
N ARG A 94 4.21 -19.68 17.24
CA ARG A 94 3.22 -20.76 17.42
C ARG A 94 3.90 -22.11 17.62
N GLY A 95 4.98 -22.38 16.89
CA GLY A 95 5.80 -23.58 17.06
C GLY A 95 6.42 -23.67 18.46
N LYS A 96 7.10 -22.59 18.92
CA LYS A 96 7.72 -22.53 20.26
C LYS A 96 6.69 -22.63 21.40
N ARG A 97 5.50 -22.05 21.22
CA ARG A 97 4.42 -22.12 22.23
C ARG A 97 3.75 -23.51 22.31
N GLY A 98 3.86 -24.32 21.27
CA GLY A 98 3.34 -25.69 21.23
C GLY A 98 4.04 -26.66 22.20
N GLU A 99 5.21 -26.31 22.72
CA GLU A 99 5.88 -26.97 23.87
C GLU A 99 5.21 -26.62 25.21
N ASP A 100 3.86 -26.64 25.25
CA ASP A 100 3.04 -26.31 26.42
C ASP A 100 3.27 -27.26 27.62
N GLY A 101 4.11 -28.30 27.48
CA GLY A 101 4.53 -29.21 28.54
C GLY A 101 5.45 -28.60 29.60
N LEU A 102 6.00 -27.41 29.36
CA LEU A 102 6.97 -26.77 30.28
C LEU A 102 6.31 -25.92 31.39
N LYS A 103 5.11 -25.37 31.19
CA LYS A 103 4.36 -24.66 32.26
C LYS A 103 4.02 -25.56 33.45
N PRO A 104 3.58 -26.82 33.26
CA PRO A 104 3.48 -27.80 34.34
C PRO A 104 4.78 -27.98 35.13
N VAL A 105 5.94 -27.88 34.48
CA VAL A 105 7.25 -28.10 35.11
C VAL A 105 7.61 -26.97 36.08
N VAL A 106 7.39 -25.70 35.69
CA VAL A 106 7.63 -24.55 36.59
C VAL A 106 6.69 -24.58 37.79
N ILE A 107 5.43 -24.96 37.59
CA ILE A 107 4.45 -25.11 38.69
C ILE A 107 4.90 -26.23 39.63
N GLN A 108 5.29 -27.40 39.09
CA GLN A 108 5.82 -28.52 39.89
C GLN A 108 7.09 -28.14 40.66
N LEU A 109 7.97 -27.33 40.09
CA LEU A 109 9.12 -26.80 40.80
C LEU A 109 8.69 -25.92 41.98
N SER A 110 7.72 -25.01 41.78
CA SER A 110 7.20 -24.17 42.87
C SER A 110 6.54 -24.99 43.99
N GLU A 111 5.82 -26.05 43.64
CA GLU A 111 5.16 -26.94 44.59
C GLU A 111 6.18 -27.75 45.40
N THR A 112 7.21 -28.31 44.74
CA THR A 112 8.29 -29.05 45.40
C THR A 112 9.12 -28.18 46.32
N LEU A 113 9.43 -26.94 45.92
CA LEU A 113 10.09 -25.95 46.80
C LEU A 113 9.23 -25.64 48.03
N GLY A 114 7.93 -25.37 47.84
CA GLY A 114 7.04 -25.11 48.96
C GLY A 114 6.81 -26.32 49.87
N GLU A 115 6.92 -27.55 49.36
CA GLU A 115 6.90 -28.77 50.18
C GLU A 115 8.20 -28.97 50.97
N ILE A 116 9.36 -28.67 50.37
CA ILE A 116 10.66 -28.67 51.07
C ILE A 116 10.62 -27.68 52.23
N ASP A 117 10.24 -26.43 51.98
CA ASP A 117 10.17 -25.38 53.01
C ASP A 117 9.20 -25.77 54.14
N ARG A 118 8.06 -26.39 53.82
CA ARG A 118 7.11 -26.89 54.83
C ARG A 118 7.70 -27.99 55.69
N ILE A 119 8.43 -28.94 55.09
CA ILE A 119 9.08 -30.04 55.82
C ILE A 119 10.24 -29.51 56.67
N GLU A 120 11.07 -28.61 56.14
CA GLU A 120 12.17 -27.98 56.88
C GLU A 120 11.67 -27.21 58.07
N ASN A 121 10.68 -26.33 57.87
CA ASN A 121 10.05 -25.59 58.96
C ASN A 121 9.46 -26.52 60.02
N ARG A 122 8.81 -27.61 59.62
CA ARG A 122 8.26 -28.62 60.54
C ARG A 122 9.35 -29.30 61.37
N ILE A 123 10.47 -29.68 60.76
CA ILE A 123 11.62 -30.28 61.45
C ILE A 123 12.25 -29.27 62.42
N MET A 124 12.34 -27.99 62.05
CA MET A 124 12.95 -26.96 62.89
C MET A 124 12.06 -26.47 64.04
N THR A 125 10.74 -26.54 63.93
CA THR A 125 9.80 -25.99 64.94
C THR A 125 9.14 -27.04 65.84
N ASP A 126 8.93 -28.27 65.39
CA ASP A 126 8.28 -29.30 66.20
C ASP A 126 9.30 -30.03 67.11
N GLY A 127 9.50 -29.53 68.33
CA GLY A 127 10.32 -30.20 69.36
C GLY A 127 9.72 -31.50 69.95
N SER A 128 8.58 -31.98 69.44
CA SER A 128 7.87 -33.19 69.92
C SER A 128 7.92 -34.39 68.96
N LEU A 129 8.70 -34.28 67.88
CA LEU A 129 8.84 -35.34 66.89
C LEU A 129 9.61 -36.54 67.44
N THR A 130 9.14 -37.74 67.11
CA THR A 130 9.88 -38.97 67.40
C THR A 130 10.94 -39.21 66.33
N LEU A 131 12.07 -39.83 66.71
CA LEU A 131 13.20 -40.14 65.82
C LEU A 131 12.78 -40.88 64.53
N ALA A 132 11.72 -41.69 64.60
CA ALA A 132 11.17 -42.40 63.44
C ALA A 132 10.44 -41.47 62.45
N LYS A 133 9.71 -40.47 62.95
CA LYS A 133 8.98 -39.48 62.14
C LYS A 133 9.95 -38.46 61.50
N GLU A 134 10.96 -38.02 62.24
CA GLU A 134 12.06 -37.22 61.68
C GLU A 134 12.77 -37.94 60.54
N ASN A 135 13.18 -39.20 60.72
CA ASN A 135 13.83 -39.97 59.67
C ASN A 135 12.95 -40.19 58.44
N ALA A 136 11.63 -40.33 58.62
CA ALA A 136 10.69 -40.43 57.50
C ALA A 136 10.58 -39.10 56.74
N MET A 137 10.55 -37.97 57.44
CA MET A 137 10.54 -36.63 56.83
C MET A 137 11.86 -36.32 56.12
N LEU A 138 13.01 -36.69 56.69
CA LEU A 138 14.32 -36.55 56.06
C LEU A 138 14.44 -37.38 54.77
N LYS A 139 13.88 -38.58 54.74
CA LYS A 139 13.82 -39.39 53.51
C LYS A 139 12.98 -38.71 52.43
N ARG A 140 11.82 -38.15 52.79
CA ARG A 140 10.96 -37.39 51.87
C ARG A 140 11.65 -36.10 51.39
N LEU A 141 12.37 -35.42 52.28
CA LEU A 141 13.13 -34.23 51.95
C LEU A 141 14.23 -34.54 50.91
N LYS A 142 14.98 -35.64 51.08
CA LYS A 142 15.96 -36.09 50.09
C LYS A 142 15.34 -36.37 48.71
N THR A 143 14.18 -37.02 48.66
CA THR A 143 13.49 -37.28 47.39
C THR A 143 12.98 -36.00 46.73
N LEU A 144 12.52 -35.03 47.52
CA LEU A 144 12.05 -33.75 47.00
C LEU A 144 13.22 -32.87 46.52
N ILE A 145 14.37 -32.92 47.20
CA ILE A 145 15.60 -32.23 46.76
C ILE A 145 16.11 -32.80 45.43
N ALA A 146 16.15 -34.12 45.27
CA ALA A 146 16.53 -34.74 44.00
C ALA A 146 15.58 -34.32 42.86
N LYS A 147 14.27 -34.32 43.14
CA LYS A 147 13.26 -33.85 42.18
C LYS A 147 13.41 -32.37 41.85
N ARG A 148 13.77 -31.52 42.82
CA ARG A 148 14.09 -30.09 42.60
C ARG A 148 15.30 -29.93 41.69
N GLU A 149 16.38 -30.68 41.92
CA GLU A 149 17.59 -30.63 41.10
C GLU A 149 17.33 -31.06 39.64
N GLU A 150 16.41 -32.00 39.42
CA GLU A 150 15.97 -32.38 38.06
C GLU A 150 15.09 -31.31 37.38
N LEU A 151 14.20 -30.65 38.14
CA LEU A 151 13.26 -29.67 37.59
C LEU A 151 13.88 -28.27 37.39
N LEU A 152 14.94 -27.93 38.12
CA LEU A 152 15.65 -26.64 38.03
C LEU A 152 16.16 -26.30 36.62
N PRO A 153 16.97 -27.13 35.94
CA PRO A 153 17.49 -26.79 34.62
C PRO A 153 16.37 -26.65 33.57
N ILE A 154 15.32 -27.46 33.67
CA ILE A 154 14.17 -27.41 32.75
C ILE A 154 13.38 -26.10 32.94
N ALA A 155 13.28 -25.59 34.16
CA ALA A 155 12.64 -24.30 34.43
C ALA A 155 13.48 -23.12 33.93
N GLU A 156 14.82 -23.19 34.02
CA GLU A 156 15.72 -22.18 33.45
C GLU A 156 15.58 -22.12 31.92
N GLU A 157 15.54 -23.27 31.24
CA GLU A 157 15.29 -23.36 29.80
C GLU A 157 13.94 -22.75 29.41
N PHE A 158 12.88 -23.01 30.19
CA PHE A 158 11.57 -22.41 29.97
C PHE A 158 11.60 -20.88 30.09
N GLN A 159 12.32 -20.35 31.08
CA GLN A 159 12.42 -18.91 31.29
C GLN A 159 13.15 -18.21 30.12
N ILE A 160 14.16 -18.87 29.55
CA ILE A 160 14.84 -18.40 28.33
C ILE A 160 13.87 -18.37 27.15
N ILE A 161 13.08 -19.43 26.95
CA ILE A 161 12.06 -19.49 25.89
C ILE A 161 11.00 -18.39 26.07
N GLU A 162 10.61 -18.08 27.30
CA GLU A 162 9.65 -17.02 27.59
C GLU A 162 10.19 -15.63 27.24
N ILE A 163 11.47 -15.34 27.55
CA ILE A 163 12.14 -14.10 27.16
C ILE A 163 12.18 -13.98 25.63
N ASP A 164 12.60 -15.04 24.92
CA ASP A 164 12.62 -15.11 23.46
C ASP A 164 11.24 -14.85 22.84
N LEU A 165 10.18 -15.45 23.42
CA LEU A 165 8.80 -15.25 22.97
C LEU A 165 8.35 -13.79 23.16
N GLY A 166 8.79 -13.14 24.24
CA GLY A 166 8.56 -11.71 24.50
C GLY A 166 9.25 -10.81 23.48
N ASP A 167 10.51 -11.07 23.17
CA ASP A 167 11.27 -10.30 22.15
C ASP A 167 10.69 -10.46 20.74
N MET A 168 10.21 -11.67 20.41
CA MET A 168 9.48 -11.89 19.16
C MET A 168 8.15 -11.13 19.13
N GLU A 169 7.43 -11.01 20.25
CA GLU A 169 6.20 -10.21 20.34
C GLU A 169 6.49 -8.72 20.09
N GLY A 170 7.56 -8.18 20.71
CA GLY A 170 8.01 -6.81 20.48
C GLY A 170 8.36 -6.57 19.02
N SER A 171 9.08 -7.51 18.40
CA SER A 171 9.43 -7.46 16.98
C SER A 171 8.19 -7.47 16.07
N ILE A 172 7.20 -8.31 16.37
CA ILE A 172 5.92 -8.36 15.64
C ILE A 172 5.17 -7.02 15.75
N GLN A 173 5.16 -6.40 16.93
CA GLN A 173 4.50 -5.10 17.12
C GLN A 173 5.17 -3.99 16.32
N LEU A 174 6.50 -3.97 16.27
CA LEU A 174 7.26 -3.01 15.47
C LEU A 174 6.99 -3.18 13.97
N LEU A 175 7.07 -4.41 13.45
CA LEU A 175 6.76 -4.72 12.06
C LEU A 175 5.31 -4.36 11.71
N LYS A 176 4.38 -4.50 12.66
CA LYS A 176 3.00 -4.07 12.46
C LYS A 176 2.87 -2.56 12.31
N ALA A 177 3.51 -1.80 13.19
CA ALA A 177 3.52 -0.34 13.09
C ALA A 177 4.14 0.12 11.75
N GLU A 178 5.21 -0.53 11.31
CA GLU A 178 5.85 -0.24 10.02
C GLU A 178 4.93 -0.59 8.83
N ALA A 179 4.28 -1.75 8.84
CA ALA A 179 3.32 -2.14 7.81
C ALA A 179 2.12 -1.18 7.73
N ASP A 180 1.59 -0.75 8.88
CA ASP A 180 0.48 0.20 8.94
C ASP A 180 0.91 1.59 8.42
N ALA A 181 2.14 2.01 8.69
CA ALA A 181 2.72 3.22 8.11
C ALA A 181 2.84 3.12 6.57
N GLN A 182 3.38 2.01 6.04
CA GLN A 182 3.47 1.80 4.59
C GLN A 182 2.08 1.74 3.94
N HIS A 183 1.10 1.12 4.59
CA HIS A 183 -0.28 1.10 4.12
C HIS A 183 -0.90 2.50 4.07
N LYS A 184 -0.64 3.34 5.08
CA LYS A 184 -1.09 4.73 5.08
C LYS A 184 -0.49 5.51 3.91
N SER A 185 0.82 5.42 3.69
CA SER A 185 1.48 6.07 2.55
C SER A 185 0.99 5.56 1.19
N MET A 186 0.67 4.26 1.08
CA MET A 186 0.04 3.68 -0.11
C MET A 186 -1.34 4.31 -0.38
N LEU A 187 -2.17 4.45 0.66
CA LEU A 187 -3.50 5.07 0.53
C LEU A 187 -3.41 6.55 0.16
N GLU A 188 -2.48 7.29 0.76
CA GLU A 188 -2.23 8.70 0.43
C GLU A 188 -1.81 8.87 -1.03
N ALA A 189 -0.84 8.08 -1.51
CA ALA A 189 -0.41 8.12 -2.90
C ALA A 189 -1.53 7.75 -3.91
N ASN A 190 -2.43 6.83 -3.54
CA ASN A 190 -3.58 6.51 -4.38
C ASN A 190 -4.63 7.64 -4.40
N LYS A 191 -4.86 8.30 -3.26
CA LYS A 191 -5.76 9.46 -3.20
C LYS A 191 -5.23 10.61 -4.06
N GLU A 192 -3.95 10.95 -3.93
CA GLU A 192 -3.29 11.96 -4.77
C GLU A 192 -3.42 11.62 -6.27
N ALA A 193 -3.33 10.33 -6.63
CA ALA A 193 -3.49 9.88 -8.02
C ALA A 193 -4.92 9.96 -8.56
N ASP A 194 -5.92 9.88 -7.69
CA ASP A 194 -7.33 9.98 -8.08
C ASP A 194 -7.77 11.46 -8.12
N GLU A 195 -7.22 12.32 -7.26
CA GLU A 195 -7.45 13.78 -7.26
C GLU A 195 -7.04 14.46 -8.58
N ILE A 196 -6.03 13.95 -9.30
CA ILE A 196 -5.59 14.47 -10.63
C ILE A 196 -6.73 14.55 -11.67
N TRP A 197 -7.77 13.72 -11.52
CA TRP A 197 -8.91 13.68 -12.43
C TRP A 197 -10.17 14.38 -11.91
N GLU A 198 -10.19 14.74 -10.63
CA GLU A 198 -11.29 15.51 -10.02
C GLU A 198 -11.08 17.04 -10.21
N GLU A 199 -9.87 17.48 -10.60
CA GLU A 199 -9.54 18.84 -11.06
C GLU A 199 -9.69 19.06 -12.59
#